data_AF-A0A9P4MMD6-F1
#
_entry.id   AF-A0A9P4MMD6-F1
#
_cell.length_a   1.000
_cell.length_b   1.000
_cell.length_c   1.000
_cell.angle_alpha   90.00
_cell.angle_beta   90.00
_cell.angle_gamma   90.00
#
_symmetry.space_group_name_H-M   'P 1'
#
loop_
_entity.id
_entity.type
_entity.pdbx_description
1 polymer ?
#
loop_
_entity_poly.entity_id
_entity_poly.type
_entity_poly.pdbx_seq_one_letter_code
_entity_poly.pdbx_strand_id
1 'polypeptide(L)'
;MAPNGKASSKVVREKQPHGYEFFGPPGALVISTALPVVCYALAFFCNDISGCPAPSLLHPSTLTLEKLKQEVGWEGFSTLINTKAVLATFGYYLLSLALNTFLPAHEVEGTELRSGGRLKYRLNSFSSAIFILSILAAGTLYQGAEFPVWTFITDNFVPLLTTNILISYALATYVYISSFSVQHPTDPNMRELAAGGHTGNILYDWFIGRELNPRVNIPIFGEVDIKSWMELRPGMLGWIILDFAHIMQQYRNFGRVTDSILLITVAQTIYTFDALYMEPAVLTTIDIISDGFGFMLSFGDLAWLPFTYCIQTRYLANYPVELGWKVLGVFAVQAIGYWIFRSTNNQKNRFRTNPNDPRVKHLKYIQTESGSKLITSGWWGMARHINYLGDWVMSWSYCLPTAVSGYLVDYSLNHPVSPAPADAIFFNKPYGKYVYPGPAKGYGMVFTYFFMVYFAVLLIHRERRDEEKCRRKYGKDWEKYRELVPWRIIPYIY
;
A
#
# COMPACT_ATOMS: atom_id res chain seq x y z
N MET A 1 1.56 -48.49 -42.09
CA MET A 1 0.82 -48.37 -40.82
C MET A 1 1.54 -47.35 -39.95
N ALA A 2 1.08 -46.09 -39.96
CA ALA A 2 1.61 -45.05 -39.09
C ALA A 2 0.88 -45.14 -37.73
N PRO A 3 1.58 -44.99 -36.59
CA PRO A 3 0.94 -45.05 -35.29
C PRO A 3 0.15 -43.74 -35.05
N ASN A 4 -1.16 -43.88 -34.89
CA ASN A 4 -2.05 -42.81 -34.48
C ASN A 4 -1.61 -42.25 -33.11
N GLY A 5 -1.08 -41.02 -33.11
CA GLY A 5 -0.84 -40.25 -31.90
C GLY A 5 -2.17 -39.92 -31.24
N LYS A 6 -2.44 -40.54 -30.09
CA LYS A 6 -3.56 -40.16 -29.21
C LYS A 6 -3.31 -38.73 -28.73
N ALA A 7 -4.18 -37.81 -29.13
CA ALA A 7 -4.26 -36.49 -28.53
C ALA A 7 -4.51 -36.66 -27.02
N SER A 8 -3.57 -36.16 -26.21
CA SER A 8 -3.71 -36.08 -24.76
C SER A 8 -4.90 -35.16 -24.45
N SER A 9 -6.04 -35.75 -24.09
CA SER A 9 -7.15 -35.00 -23.51
C SER A 9 -6.67 -34.32 -22.24
N LYS A 10 -6.64 -32.98 -22.23
CA LYS A 10 -6.48 -32.21 -20.99
C LYS A 10 -7.65 -32.58 -20.08
N VAL A 11 -7.39 -33.45 -19.11
CA VAL A 11 -8.33 -33.74 -18.02
C VAL A 11 -8.60 -32.42 -17.32
N VAL A 12 -9.78 -31.87 -17.51
CA VAL A 12 -10.29 -30.74 -16.73
C VAL A 12 -10.50 -31.29 -15.33
N ARG A 13 -9.48 -31.16 -14.46
CA ARG A 13 -9.63 -31.43 -13.02
C ARG A 13 -10.82 -30.59 -12.54
N GLU A 14 -11.83 -31.25 -11.98
CA GLU A 14 -12.91 -30.58 -11.24
C GLU A 14 -12.29 -29.56 -10.28
N LYS A 15 -12.63 -28.29 -10.48
CA LYS A 15 -12.13 -27.20 -9.64
C LYS A 15 -12.73 -27.40 -8.25
N GLN A 16 -11.88 -27.72 -7.26
CA GLN A 16 -12.30 -27.61 -5.87
C GLN A 16 -12.85 -26.20 -5.62
N PRO A 17 -13.98 -26.06 -4.89
CA PRO A 17 -14.55 -24.76 -4.61
C PRO A 17 -13.51 -23.88 -3.92
N HIS A 18 -13.32 -22.67 -4.47
CA HIS A 18 -12.47 -21.69 -3.82
C HIS A 18 -13.19 -21.26 -2.53
N GLY A 19 -12.67 -21.67 -1.38
CA GLY A 19 -13.24 -21.32 -0.08
C GLY A 19 -13.26 -19.82 0.14
N TYR A 20 -14.07 -19.38 1.11
CA TYR A 20 -14.08 -17.98 1.54
C TYR A 20 -12.75 -17.55 2.15
N GLU A 21 -12.31 -16.37 1.77
CA GLU A 21 -11.22 -15.63 2.40
C GLU A 21 -11.79 -14.50 3.25
N PHE A 22 -10.97 -13.80 4.02
CA PHE A 22 -11.41 -12.64 4.82
C PHE A 22 -12.65 -12.93 5.69
N PHE A 23 -12.73 -14.12 6.27
CA PHE A 23 -13.88 -14.58 7.08
C PHE A 23 -15.24 -14.57 6.33
N GLY A 24 -15.22 -14.64 5.00
CA GLY A 24 -16.42 -14.71 4.16
C GLY A 24 -17.29 -13.46 4.22
N PRO A 25 -18.60 -13.57 3.97
CA PRO A 25 -19.50 -12.42 3.90
C PRO A 25 -19.51 -11.52 5.15
N PRO A 26 -19.49 -12.05 6.40
CA PRO A 26 -19.41 -11.19 7.59
C PRO A 26 -18.12 -10.37 7.65
N GLY A 27 -16.98 -10.97 7.31
CA GLY A 27 -15.72 -10.23 7.30
C GLY A 27 -15.66 -9.23 6.15
N ALA A 28 -16.18 -9.56 4.97
CA ALA A 28 -16.35 -8.60 3.87
C ALA A 28 -17.19 -7.38 4.30
N LEU A 29 -18.29 -7.59 5.04
CA LEU A 29 -19.10 -6.49 5.59
C LEU A 29 -18.31 -5.61 6.56
N VAL A 30 -17.64 -6.25 7.52
CA VAL A 30 -16.90 -5.54 8.58
C VAL A 30 -15.74 -4.76 7.96
N ILE A 31 -14.95 -5.38 7.08
CA ILE A 31 -13.81 -4.72 6.44
C ILE A 31 -14.29 -3.54 5.57
N SER A 32 -15.33 -3.75 4.76
CA SER A 32 -15.83 -2.72 3.86
C SER A 32 -16.52 -1.54 4.57
N THR A 33 -16.86 -1.65 5.85
CA THR A 33 -17.48 -0.56 6.62
C THR A 33 -16.54 0.03 7.67
N ALA A 34 -15.71 -0.79 8.31
CA ALA A 34 -14.80 -0.37 9.37
C ALA A 34 -13.52 0.28 8.84
N LEU A 35 -12.94 -0.18 7.73
CA LEU A 35 -11.67 0.38 7.25
C LEU A 35 -11.75 1.88 6.88
N PRO A 36 -12.81 2.38 6.20
CA PRO A 36 -12.99 3.82 6.01
C PRO A 36 -13.00 4.59 7.34
N VAL A 37 -13.67 4.05 8.37
CA VAL A 37 -13.70 4.64 9.72
C VAL A 37 -12.32 4.65 10.35
N VAL A 38 -11.52 3.59 10.15
CA VAL A 38 -10.12 3.55 10.61
C VAL A 38 -9.29 4.63 9.93
N CYS A 39 -9.41 4.84 8.61
CA CYS A 39 -8.71 5.92 7.93
C CYS A 39 -9.07 7.29 8.51
N TYR A 40 -10.36 7.56 8.77
CA TYR A 40 -10.78 8.79 9.43
C TYR A 40 -10.27 8.89 10.87
N ALA A 41 -10.29 7.81 11.64
CA ALA A 41 -9.74 7.80 12.99
C ALA A 41 -8.26 8.15 12.98
N LEU A 42 -7.47 7.57 12.07
CA LEU A 42 -6.05 7.90 11.93
C LEU A 42 -5.83 9.37 11.50
N ALA A 43 -6.69 9.90 10.62
CA ALA A 43 -6.60 11.29 10.15
C ALA A 43 -7.04 12.32 11.20
N PHE A 44 -8.13 12.08 11.91
CA PHE A 44 -8.71 13.02 12.88
C PHE A 44 -8.09 12.90 14.26
N PHE A 45 -7.82 11.70 14.75
CA PHE A 45 -7.34 11.52 16.13
C PHE A 45 -5.86 11.82 16.29
N CYS A 46 -5.11 11.89 15.20
CA CYS A 46 -3.74 12.41 15.15
C CYS A 46 -3.74 13.61 14.21
N ASN A 47 -3.76 14.83 14.73
CA ASN A 47 -3.99 16.04 13.94
C ASN A 47 -3.08 17.21 14.37
N ASP A 48 -3.12 18.28 13.60
CA ASP A 48 -2.33 19.52 13.78
C ASP A 48 -3.08 20.63 14.54
N ILE A 49 -4.28 20.33 15.03
CA ILE A 49 -5.19 21.24 15.74
C ILE A 49 -4.98 21.14 17.24
N SER A 50 -5.05 19.92 17.79
CA SER A 50 -5.01 19.66 19.23
C SER A 50 -3.93 18.67 19.66
N GLY A 51 -3.55 17.72 18.81
CA GLY A 51 -2.51 16.75 19.16
C GLY A 51 -2.61 15.41 18.47
N CYS A 52 -1.68 14.54 18.83
CA CYS A 52 -1.64 13.14 18.44
C CYS A 52 -1.27 12.27 19.67
N PRO A 53 -2.24 11.58 20.31
CA PRO A 53 -3.68 11.66 20.05
C PRO A 53 -4.32 13.01 20.40
N ALA A 54 -5.53 13.25 19.90
CA ALA A 54 -6.42 14.30 20.38
C ALA A 54 -6.61 14.19 21.92
N PRO A 55 -6.56 15.31 22.68
CA PRO A 55 -6.48 15.29 24.14
C PRO A 55 -7.57 14.47 24.84
N SER A 56 -8.81 14.51 24.36
CA SER A 56 -9.93 13.76 24.98
C SER A 56 -9.75 12.24 24.92
N LEU A 57 -8.95 11.73 23.98
CA LEU A 57 -8.67 10.29 23.88
C LEU A 57 -7.72 9.80 24.97
N LEU A 58 -6.95 10.69 25.60
CA LEU A 58 -6.09 10.37 26.76
C LEU A 58 -6.91 10.18 28.04
N HIS A 59 -8.12 10.72 28.10
CA HIS A 59 -9.01 10.66 29.26
C HIS A 59 -10.41 10.15 28.89
N PRO A 60 -10.57 8.85 28.54
CA PRO A 60 -11.82 8.30 28.04
C PRO A 60 -13.02 8.51 28.98
N SER A 61 -12.80 8.59 30.30
CA SER A 61 -13.84 8.84 31.30
C SER A 61 -14.49 10.22 31.20
N THR A 62 -13.87 11.17 30.49
CA THR A 62 -14.35 12.56 30.33
C THR A 62 -14.65 12.91 28.87
N LEU A 63 -14.61 11.92 27.98
CA LEU A 63 -14.79 12.13 26.55
C LEU A 63 -16.25 12.47 26.23
N THR A 64 -16.46 13.61 25.56
CA THR A 64 -17.73 13.96 24.93
C THR A 64 -17.53 14.15 23.43
N LEU A 65 -18.56 13.83 22.65
CA LEU A 65 -18.49 13.98 21.18
C LEU A 65 -18.29 15.44 20.77
N GLU A 66 -18.86 16.39 21.50
CA GLU A 66 -18.71 17.82 21.23
C GLU A 66 -17.27 18.29 21.42
N LYS A 67 -16.63 17.88 22.53
CA LYS A 67 -15.23 18.20 22.80
C LYS A 67 -14.30 17.56 21.76
N LEU A 68 -14.54 16.29 21.42
CA LEU A 68 -13.75 15.60 20.40
C LEU A 68 -13.90 16.27 19.03
N LYS A 69 -15.11 16.70 18.64
CA LYS A 69 -15.34 17.44 17.38
C LYS A 69 -14.52 18.72 17.31
N GLN A 70 -14.48 19.49 18.40
CA GLN A 70 -13.67 20.71 18.49
C GLN A 70 -12.17 20.39 18.40
N GLU A 71 -11.70 19.39 19.14
CA GLU A 71 -10.30 18.98 19.16
C GLU A 71 -9.79 18.50 17.79
N VAL A 72 -10.65 17.85 17.00
CA VAL A 72 -10.26 17.35 15.67
C VAL A 72 -10.65 18.28 14.52
N GLY A 73 -11.21 19.46 14.81
CA GLY A 73 -11.62 20.45 13.80
C GLY A 73 -12.79 20.00 12.92
N TRP A 74 -13.70 19.21 13.46
CA TRP A 74 -14.88 18.77 12.73
C TRP A 74 -15.95 19.87 12.71
N GLU A 75 -16.20 20.43 11.53
CA GLU A 75 -17.20 21.48 11.30
C GLU A 75 -18.43 20.98 10.51
N GLY A 76 -18.47 19.68 10.18
CA GLY A 76 -19.55 19.05 9.43
C GLY A 76 -19.06 18.43 8.12
N PHE A 77 -19.97 18.30 7.15
CA PHE A 77 -19.65 17.65 5.86
C PHE A 77 -18.61 18.40 5.03
N SER A 78 -18.45 19.72 5.22
CA SER A 78 -17.41 20.52 4.56
C SER A 78 -15.99 20.10 4.96
N THR A 79 -15.80 19.60 6.19
CA THR A 79 -14.52 19.01 6.64
C THR A 79 -14.24 17.69 5.92
N LEU A 80 -15.28 16.93 5.62
CA LEU A 80 -15.13 15.64 4.94
C LEU A 80 -14.93 15.77 3.44
N ILE A 81 -15.63 16.67 2.76
CA ILE A 81 -15.60 16.73 1.30
C ILE A 81 -15.81 18.15 0.82
N ASN A 82 -15.06 18.53 -0.21
CA ASN A 82 -15.27 19.77 -0.92
C ASN A 82 -14.99 19.60 -2.41
N THR A 83 -15.58 20.48 -3.22
CA THR A 83 -15.48 20.42 -4.68
C THR A 83 -14.03 20.55 -5.17
N LYS A 84 -13.19 21.33 -4.48
CA LYS A 84 -11.80 21.53 -4.91
C LYS A 84 -11.00 20.24 -4.82
N ALA A 85 -11.12 19.50 -3.72
CA ALA A 85 -10.45 18.21 -3.52
C ALA A 85 -10.94 17.14 -4.50
N VAL A 86 -12.24 17.13 -4.79
CA VAL A 86 -12.82 16.25 -5.81
C VAL A 86 -12.21 16.54 -7.19
N LEU A 87 -12.23 17.80 -7.62
CA LEU A 87 -11.67 18.21 -8.91
C LEU A 87 -10.16 17.95 -8.99
N ALA A 88 -9.41 18.21 -7.92
CA ALA A 88 -7.97 17.94 -7.87
C ALA A 88 -7.66 16.44 -7.99
N THR A 89 -8.43 15.58 -7.32
CA THR A 89 -8.26 14.12 -7.40
C THR A 89 -8.53 13.61 -8.81
N PHE A 90 -9.64 14.04 -9.42
CA PHE A 90 -9.92 13.69 -10.82
C PHE A 90 -8.90 14.28 -11.80
N GLY A 91 -8.39 15.48 -11.54
CA GLY A 91 -7.30 16.08 -12.31
C GLY A 91 -6.01 15.28 -12.24
N TYR A 92 -5.63 14.81 -11.04
CA TYR A 92 -4.49 13.92 -10.85
C TYR A 92 -4.68 12.58 -11.58
N TYR A 93 -5.87 12.01 -11.54
CA TYR A 93 -6.18 10.74 -12.20
C TYR A 93 -6.16 10.91 -13.72
N LEU A 94 -6.71 12.02 -14.23
CA LEU A 94 -6.66 12.36 -15.64
C LEU A 94 -5.21 12.58 -16.13
N LEU A 95 -4.37 13.24 -15.33
CA LEU A 95 -2.95 13.37 -15.63
C LEU A 95 -2.27 12.00 -15.68
N SER A 96 -2.48 11.16 -14.67
CA SER A 96 -1.94 9.80 -14.62
C SER A 96 -2.37 8.95 -15.81
N LEU A 97 -3.64 9.08 -16.23
CA LEU A 97 -4.20 8.40 -17.40
C LEU A 97 -3.57 8.91 -18.69
N ALA A 98 -3.45 10.24 -18.85
CA ALA A 98 -2.80 10.85 -20.00
C ALA A 98 -1.34 10.39 -20.14
N LEU A 99 -0.58 10.33 -19.04
CA LEU A 99 0.81 9.84 -19.06
C LEU A 99 0.88 8.35 -19.39
N ASN A 100 -0.04 7.53 -18.86
CA ASN A 100 -0.13 6.12 -19.22
C ASN A 100 -0.30 5.92 -20.73
N THR A 101 -1.20 6.70 -21.35
CA THR A 101 -1.48 6.60 -22.79
C THR A 101 -0.35 7.19 -23.63
N PHE A 102 0.07 8.43 -23.36
CA PHE A 102 0.86 9.22 -24.31
C PHE A 102 2.37 9.12 -24.11
N LEU A 103 2.87 8.77 -22.92
CA LEU A 103 4.30 8.54 -22.76
C LEU A 103 4.73 7.22 -23.41
N PRO A 104 5.97 7.11 -23.94
CA PRO A 104 6.52 5.85 -24.42
C PRO A 104 6.40 4.75 -23.36
N ALA A 105 6.04 3.55 -23.80
CA ALA A 105 5.81 2.41 -22.91
C ALA A 105 6.35 1.12 -23.51
N HIS A 106 6.65 0.18 -22.64
CA HIS A 106 7.00 -1.18 -23.03
C HIS A 106 5.76 -2.07 -22.93
N GLU A 107 5.49 -2.86 -23.95
CA GLU A 107 4.44 -3.87 -23.91
C GLU A 107 5.00 -5.19 -23.37
N VAL A 108 4.32 -5.74 -22.36
CA VAL A 108 4.70 -7.00 -21.73
C VAL A 108 3.48 -7.91 -21.65
N GLU A 109 3.68 -9.19 -21.92
CA GLU A 109 2.64 -10.21 -21.74
C GLU A 109 2.54 -10.64 -20.28
N GLY A 110 1.33 -10.69 -19.75
CA GLY A 110 1.04 -11.22 -18.42
C GLY A 110 1.12 -12.74 -18.36
N THR A 111 0.67 -13.30 -17.23
CA THR A 111 0.57 -14.75 -17.06
C THR A 111 -0.54 -15.35 -17.93
N GLU A 112 -0.41 -16.64 -18.24
CA GLU A 112 -1.43 -17.38 -18.98
C GLU A 112 -2.73 -17.48 -18.17
N LEU A 113 -3.85 -17.11 -18.79
CA LEU A 113 -5.19 -17.19 -18.19
C LEU A 113 -5.66 -18.65 -18.12
N ARG A 114 -6.64 -18.96 -17.25
CA ARG A 114 -7.15 -20.34 -17.16
C ARG A 114 -8.03 -20.68 -18.37
N SER A 115 -8.66 -19.68 -18.98
CA SER A 115 -9.36 -19.79 -20.26
C SER A 115 -8.41 -19.93 -21.46
N GLY A 116 -7.10 -19.76 -21.26
CA GLY A 116 -6.08 -19.70 -22.31
C GLY A 116 -5.78 -18.28 -22.79
N GLY A 117 -4.62 -18.11 -23.42
CA GLY A 117 -4.12 -16.81 -23.88
C GLY A 117 -3.38 -16.01 -22.81
N ARG A 118 -2.82 -14.86 -23.22
CA ARG A 118 -2.10 -13.91 -22.35
C ARG A 118 -2.57 -12.50 -22.65
N LEU A 119 -2.85 -11.74 -21.60
CA LEU A 119 -3.18 -10.32 -21.72
C LEU A 119 -1.90 -9.51 -21.94
N LYS A 120 -1.99 -8.46 -22.76
CA LYS A 120 -0.90 -7.49 -22.95
C LYS A 120 -1.09 -6.31 -22.00
N TYR A 121 0.02 -5.82 -21.47
CA TYR A 121 0.06 -4.70 -20.55
C TYR A 121 1.02 -3.63 -21.06
N ARG A 122 0.58 -2.38 -21.00
CA ARG A 122 1.36 -1.19 -21.35
C ARG A 122 2.02 -0.64 -20.09
N LEU A 123 3.33 -0.71 -20.01
CA LEU A 123 4.09 -0.38 -18.79
C LEU A 123 4.96 0.86 -19.00
N ASN A 124 4.68 1.92 -18.23
CA ASN A 124 5.45 3.18 -18.23
C ASN A 124 5.30 3.95 -16.89
N SER A 125 5.08 3.23 -15.80
CA SER A 125 4.80 3.82 -14.48
C SER A 125 5.98 4.66 -13.97
N PHE A 126 7.22 4.18 -14.16
CA PHE A 126 8.44 4.89 -13.76
C PHE A 126 8.61 6.23 -14.48
N SER A 127 8.47 6.28 -15.82
CA SER A 127 8.59 7.53 -16.57
C SER A 127 7.45 8.50 -16.25
N SER A 128 6.24 7.98 -16.01
CA SER A 128 5.10 8.78 -15.55
C SER A 128 5.38 9.43 -14.19
N ALA A 129 5.97 8.68 -13.25
CA ALA A 129 6.34 9.19 -11.94
C ALA A 129 7.43 10.26 -12.02
N ILE A 130 8.49 10.03 -12.81
CA ILE A 130 9.55 11.02 -13.02
C ILE A 130 8.99 12.31 -13.62
N PHE A 131 8.07 12.22 -14.58
CA PHE A 131 7.42 13.39 -15.18
C PHE A 131 6.67 14.21 -14.12
N ILE A 132 5.80 13.57 -13.32
CA ILE A 132 5.03 14.24 -12.27
C ILE A 132 5.97 14.85 -11.22
N LEU A 133 6.95 14.11 -10.73
CA LEU A 133 7.90 14.62 -9.74
C LEU A 133 8.76 15.75 -10.27
N SER A 134 9.08 15.77 -11.57
CA SER A 134 9.84 16.88 -12.18
C SER A 134 9.04 18.18 -12.17
N ILE A 135 7.73 18.12 -12.43
CA ILE A 135 6.83 19.28 -12.33
C ILE A 135 6.75 19.78 -10.89
N LEU A 136 6.59 18.85 -9.94
CA LEU A 136 6.52 19.17 -8.51
C LEU A 136 7.83 19.78 -8.01
N ALA A 137 8.98 19.25 -8.45
CA ALA A 137 10.30 19.78 -8.15
C ALA A 137 10.48 21.19 -8.75
N ALA A 138 10.10 21.41 -10.01
CA ALA A 138 10.16 22.72 -10.64
C ALA A 138 9.29 23.77 -9.90
N GLY A 139 8.06 23.39 -9.52
CA GLY A 139 7.18 24.23 -8.71
C GLY A 139 7.78 24.56 -7.35
N THR A 140 8.42 23.58 -6.71
CA THR A 140 9.12 23.75 -5.43
C THR A 140 10.34 24.67 -5.56
N LEU A 141 11.13 24.54 -6.62
CA LEU A 141 12.29 25.42 -6.86
C LEU A 141 11.87 26.87 -7.09
N TYR A 142 10.71 27.10 -7.71
CA TYR A 142 10.21 28.43 -8.01
C TYR A 142 9.48 29.10 -6.83
N GLN A 143 8.65 28.36 -6.08
CA GLN A 143 7.77 28.92 -5.04
C GLN A 143 8.11 28.44 -3.62
N GLY A 144 9.12 27.58 -3.47
CA GLY A 144 9.50 26.99 -2.19
C GLY A 144 8.39 26.11 -1.61
N ALA A 145 8.32 26.09 -0.27
CA ALA A 145 7.31 25.32 0.45
C ALA A 145 5.88 25.89 0.32
N GLU A 146 5.74 27.11 -0.22
CA GLU A 146 4.44 27.76 -0.48
C GLU A 146 3.88 27.41 -1.86
N PHE A 147 4.52 26.53 -2.63
CA PHE A 147 4.00 26.04 -3.90
C PHE A 147 2.55 25.55 -3.72
N PRO A 148 1.56 26.07 -4.47
CA PRO A 148 0.15 25.83 -4.19
C PRO A 148 -0.30 24.38 -4.15
N VAL A 149 0.41 23.47 -4.83
CA VAL A 149 0.10 22.03 -4.76
C VAL A 149 0.36 21.49 -3.35
N TRP A 150 1.45 21.91 -2.71
CA TRP A 150 1.82 21.45 -1.37
C TRP A 150 0.89 21.96 -0.28
N THR A 151 0.53 23.24 -0.33
CA THR A 151 -0.44 23.83 0.61
C THR A 151 -1.81 23.22 0.38
N PHE A 152 -2.25 23.09 -0.88
CA PHE A 152 -3.52 22.47 -1.20
C PHE A 152 -3.67 21.05 -0.65
N ILE A 153 -2.65 20.20 -0.83
CA ILE A 153 -2.67 18.82 -0.35
C ILE A 153 -2.82 18.77 1.18
N THR A 154 -2.02 19.55 1.91
CA THR A 154 -2.04 19.51 3.38
C THR A 154 -3.35 20.08 3.94
N ASP A 155 -3.87 21.15 3.32
CA ASP A 155 -5.09 21.82 3.76
C ASP A 155 -6.35 21.00 3.40
N ASN A 156 -6.25 20.10 2.42
CA ASN A 156 -7.36 19.27 1.95
C ASN A 156 -7.12 17.77 2.19
N PHE A 157 -6.27 17.39 3.15
CA PHE A 157 -5.92 15.98 3.39
C PHE A 157 -7.16 15.10 3.61
N VAL A 158 -8.09 15.51 4.48
CA VAL A 158 -9.33 14.76 4.74
C VAL A 158 -10.27 14.77 3.52
N PRO A 159 -10.56 15.91 2.86
CA PRO A 159 -11.29 15.93 1.60
C PRO A 159 -10.73 15.03 0.49
N LEU A 160 -9.40 14.95 0.36
CA LEU A 160 -8.74 14.07 -0.59
C LEU A 160 -8.91 12.60 -0.19
N LEU A 161 -8.77 12.27 1.09
CA LEU A 161 -9.05 10.92 1.61
C LEU A 161 -10.50 10.50 1.31
N THR A 162 -11.47 11.33 1.69
CA THR A 162 -12.90 11.05 1.44
C THR A 162 -13.20 10.85 -0.03
N THR A 163 -12.63 11.70 -0.89
CA THR A 163 -12.80 11.57 -2.35
C THR A 163 -12.31 10.22 -2.84
N ASN A 164 -11.12 9.78 -2.39
CA ASN A 164 -10.57 8.47 -2.76
C ASN A 164 -11.39 7.31 -2.21
N ILE A 165 -11.90 7.40 -0.98
CA ILE A 165 -12.82 6.40 -0.41
C ILE A 165 -14.07 6.25 -1.31
N LEU A 166 -14.69 7.36 -1.69
CA LEU A 166 -15.89 7.34 -2.54
C LEU A 166 -15.59 6.79 -3.94
N ILE A 167 -14.44 7.16 -4.53
CA ILE A 167 -13.98 6.58 -5.79
C ILE A 167 -13.80 5.06 -5.64
N SER A 168 -13.23 4.58 -4.52
CA SER A 168 -13.04 3.15 -4.29
C SER A 168 -14.36 2.37 -4.27
N TYR A 169 -15.40 2.89 -3.60
CA TYR A 169 -16.75 2.30 -3.61
C TYR A 169 -17.38 2.34 -5.01
N ALA A 170 -17.28 3.49 -5.70
CA ALA A 170 -17.85 3.65 -7.03
C ALA A 170 -17.20 2.69 -8.03
N LEU A 171 -15.87 2.60 -8.01
CA LEU A 171 -15.09 1.73 -8.88
C LEU A 171 -15.37 0.25 -8.61
N ALA A 172 -15.41 -0.17 -7.33
CA ALA A 172 -15.77 -1.53 -6.94
C ALA A 172 -17.18 -1.92 -7.41
N THR A 173 -18.13 -1.00 -7.29
CA THR A 173 -19.51 -1.20 -7.75
C THR A 173 -19.57 -1.29 -9.27
N TYR A 174 -18.85 -0.43 -9.98
CA TYR A 174 -18.76 -0.46 -11.44
C TYR A 174 -18.21 -1.80 -11.95
N VAL A 175 -17.07 -2.26 -11.43
CA VAL A 175 -16.46 -3.53 -11.88
C VAL A 175 -17.31 -4.74 -11.51
N TYR A 176 -17.99 -4.70 -10.35
CA TYR A 176 -18.96 -5.74 -9.98
C TYR A 176 -20.10 -5.84 -10.99
N ILE A 177 -20.73 -4.71 -11.34
CA ILE A 177 -21.83 -4.68 -12.33
C ILE A 177 -21.33 -5.09 -13.72
N SER A 178 -20.18 -4.55 -14.15
CA SER A 178 -19.58 -4.87 -15.45
C SER A 178 -19.24 -6.36 -15.60
N SER A 179 -18.87 -7.03 -14.50
CA SER A 179 -18.49 -8.45 -14.51
C SER A 179 -19.62 -9.39 -14.95
N PHE A 180 -20.90 -8.99 -14.86
CA PHE A 180 -22.01 -9.83 -15.29
C PHE A 180 -22.10 -9.97 -16.82
N SER A 181 -21.38 -9.14 -17.57
CA SER A 181 -21.24 -9.29 -19.02
C SER A 181 -20.15 -10.29 -19.44
N VAL A 182 -19.36 -10.81 -18.49
CA VAL A 182 -18.31 -11.80 -18.78
C VAL A 182 -18.95 -13.15 -19.15
N GLN A 183 -18.59 -13.67 -20.32
CA GLN A 183 -19.07 -14.99 -20.77
C GLN A 183 -18.21 -16.10 -20.14
N HIS A 184 -18.86 -17.10 -19.54
CA HIS A 184 -18.19 -18.25 -18.90
C HIS A 184 -18.59 -19.55 -19.62
N PRO A 185 -17.66 -20.48 -19.91
CA PRO A 185 -16.28 -20.58 -19.42
C PRO A 185 -15.22 -19.86 -20.28
N THR A 186 -15.59 -19.37 -21.46
CA THR A 186 -14.68 -18.69 -22.39
C THR A 186 -15.33 -17.42 -22.92
N ASP A 187 -14.66 -16.29 -22.76
CA ASP A 187 -15.08 -15.01 -23.30
C ASP A 187 -14.26 -14.66 -24.55
N PRO A 188 -14.87 -14.15 -25.63
CA PRO A 188 -14.15 -13.80 -26.86
C PRO A 188 -13.08 -12.72 -26.66
N ASN A 189 -13.19 -11.90 -25.62
CA ASN A 189 -12.24 -10.84 -25.28
C ASN A 189 -11.24 -11.25 -24.19
N MET A 190 -11.09 -12.56 -23.93
CA MET A 190 -10.19 -13.09 -22.88
C MET A 190 -10.50 -12.57 -21.47
N ARG A 191 -11.76 -12.21 -21.20
CA ARG A 191 -12.22 -11.85 -19.86
C ARG A 191 -12.47 -13.12 -19.04
N GLU A 192 -12.11 -13.08 -17.77
CA GLU A 192 -12.22 -14.24 -16.87
C GLU A 192 -12.75 -13.82 -15.49
N LEU A 193 -13.59 -14.65 -14.87
CA LEU A 193 -14.02 -14.47 -13.48
C LEU A 193 -12.96 -14.98 -12.51
N ALA A 194 -12.67 -14.22 -11.46
CA ALA A 194 -11.72 -14.60 -10.42
C ALA A 194 -12.20 -15.85 -9.67
N ALA A 195 -11.29 -16.75 -9.30
CA ALA A 195 -11.64 -18.06 -8.71
C ALA A 195 -12.50 -17.95 -7.44
N GLY A 196 -12.22 -16.95 -6.61
CA GLY A 196 -12.95 -16.67 -5.38
C GLY A 196 -14.10 -15.69 -5.53
N GLY A 197 -14.29 -15.10 -6.71
CA GLY A 197 -15.21 -13.97 -6.94
C GLY A 197 -16.56 -14.36 -7.51
N HIS A 198 -16.97 -15.62 -7.43
CA HIS A 198 -18.25 -16.06 -8.00
C HIS A 198 -18.94 -17.07 -7.08
N THR A 199 -19.03 -16.73 -5.79
CA THR A 199 -19.61 -17.61 -4.76
C THR A 199 -21.14 -17.56 -4.73
N GLY A 200 -21.75 -16.54 -5.35
CA GLY A 200 -23.19 -16.30 -5.31
C GLY A 200 -23.63 -15.39 -4.16
N ASN A 201 -22.72 -15.03 -3.25
CA ASN A 201 -23.00 -14.02 -2.23
C ASN A 201 -22.61 -12.63 -2.76
N ILE A 202 -23.62 -11.77 -2.98
CA ILE A 202 -23.44 -10.42 -3.56
C ILE A 202 -22.40 -9.60 -2.82
N LEU A 203 -22.47 -9.54 -1.50
CA LEU A 203 -21.59 -8.71 -0.68
C LEU A 203 -20.13 -9.18 -0.78
N TYR A 204 -19.92 -10.49 -0.68
CA TYR A 204 -18.58 -11.07 -0.76
C TYR A 204 -17.99 -10.93 -2.16
N ASP A 205 -18.76 -11.25 -3.20
CA ASP A 205 -18.32 -11.16 -4.60
C ASP A 205 -18.03 -9.70 -5.02
N TRP A 206 -18.76 -8.71 -4.47
CA TRP A 206 -18.47 -7.28 -4.61
C TRP A 206 -17.18 -6.87 -3.88
N PHE A 207 -16.98 -7.40 -2.68
CA PHE A 207 -15.81 -7.11 -1.86
C PHE A 207 -14.53 -7.67 -2.47
N ILE A 208 -14.50 -8.96 -2.80
CA ILE A 208 -13.31 -9.66 -3.32
C ILE A 208 -13.09 -9.40 -4.82
N GLY A 209 -14.14 -9.02 -5.54
CA GLY A 209 -14.11 -8.77 -6.98
C GLY A 209 -14.47 -10.00 -7.81
N ARG A 210 -15.40 -9.83 -8.74
CA ARG A 210 -15.87 -10.90 -9.64
C ARG A 210 -14.97 -11.13 -10.84
N GLU A 211 -14.60 -10.06 -11.53
CA GLU A 211 -13.75 -10.12 -12.73
C GLU A 211 -12.27 -10.13 -12.32
N LEU A 212 -11.48 -11.00 -12.96
CA LEU A 212 -10.06 -11.16 -12.67
C LEU A 212 -9.29 -9.90 -13.10
N ASN A 213 -9.39 -9.48 -14.36
CA ASN A 213 -8.64 -8.31 -14.85
C ASN A 213 -9.58 -7.38 -15.62
N PRO A 214 -10.41 -6.58 -14.91
CA PRO A 214 -11.37 -5.71 -15.59
C PRO A 214 -10.65 -4.63 -16.39
N ARG A 215 -11.04 -4.52 -17.66
CA ARG A 215 -10.48 -3.58 -18.65
C ARG A 215 -11.56 -2.66 -19.15
N VAL A 216 -11.20 -1.39 -19.33
CA VAL A 216 -12.09 -0.37 -19.90
C VAL A 216 -11.38 0.29 -21.08
N ASN A 217 -12.10 0.43 -22.19
CA ASN A 217 -11.63 1.23 -23.32
C ASN A 217 -12.21 2.63 -23.18
N ILE A 218 -11.34 3.60 -22.91
CA ILE A 218 -11.73 4.99 -22.71
C ILE A 218 -11.46 5.73 -24.02
N PRO A 219 -12.44 6.47 -24.57
CA PRO A 219 -12.22 7.30 -25.75
C PRO A 219 -10.97 8.17 -25.59
N ILE A 220 -10.15 8.26 -26.63
CA ILE A 220 -8.86 8.99 -26.66
C ILE A 220 -7.73 8.28 -25.88
N PHE A 221 -8.00 7.68 -24.73
CA PHE A 221 -6.98 7.08 -23.85
C PHE A 221 -6.69 5.60 -24.13
N GLY A 222 -7.58 4.91 -24.85
CA GLY A 222 -7.44 3.50 -25.20
C GLY A 222 -7.81 2.55 -24.06
N GLU A 223 -7.36 1.31 -24.18
CA GLU A 223 -7.63 0.28 -23.16
C GLU A 223 -6.74 0.48 -21.92
N VAL A 224 -7.39 0.44 -20.76
CA VAL A 224 -6.73 0.46 -19.45
C VAL A 224 -7.18 -0.75 -18.65
N ASP A 225 -6.20 -1.50 -18.16
CA ASP A 225 -6.41 -2.52 -17.14
C ASP A 225 -6.52 -1.82 -15.79
N ILE A 226 -7.73 -1.82 -15.22
CA ILE A 226 -8.08 -1.02 -14.04
C ILE A 226 -7.20 -1.41 -12.87
N LYS A 227 -7.03 -2.72 -12.65
CA LYS A 227 -6.29 -3.25 -11.50
C LYS A 227 -4.83 -2.80 -11.52
N SER A 228 -4.10 -3.11 -12.60
CA SER A 228 -2.68 -2.74 -12.68
C SER A 228 -2.46 -1.23 -12.68
N TRP A 229 -3.39 -0.45 -13.26
CA TRP A 229 -3.32 1.01 -13.24
C TRP A 229 -3.49 1.56 -11.82
N MET A 230 -4.46 1.06 -11.05
CA MET A 230 -4.74 1.48 -9.66
C MET A 230 -3.60 1.12 -8.69
N GLU A 231 -3.06 -0.10 -8.82
CA GLU A 231 -2.06 -0.67 -7.88
C GLU A 231 -0.77 0.17 -7.81
N LEU A 232 -0.25 0.63 -8.96
CA LEU A 232 1.06 1.32 -9.01
C LEU A 232 1.00 2.83 -9.20
N ARG A 233 -0.05 3.40 -9.80
CA ARG A 233 -0.01 4.81 -10.21
C ARG A 233 -0.66 5.74 -9.20
N PRO A 234 -2.00 5.84 -9.10
CA PRO A 234 -2.61 6.81 -8.21
C PRO A 234 -2.31 6.53 -6.74
N GLY A 235 -2.24 5.25 -6.34
CA GLY A 235 -1.96 4.86 -4.95
C GLY A 235 -0.49 5.07 -4.55
N MET A 236 0.41 4.29 -5.13
CA MET A 236 1.84 4.27 -4.76
C MET A 236 2.55 5.60 -5.03
N LEU A 237 2.33 6.26 -6.17
CA LEU A 237 2.91 7.58 -6.40
C LEU A 237 2.22 8.65 -5.54
N GLY A 238 0.90 8.54 -5.33
CA GLY A 238 0.14 9.43 -4.46
C GLY A 238 0.69 9.45 -3.02
N TRP A 239 1.08 8.30 -2.49
CA TRP A 239 1.78 8.17 -1.21
C TRP A 239 3.03 9.06 -1.14
N ILE A 240 3.92 8.95 -2.11
CA ILE A 240 5.18 9.71 -2.12
C ILE A 240 4.92 11.22 -2.29
N ILE A 241 3.90 11.60 -3.07
CA ILE A 241 3.48 12.99 -3.20
C ILE A 241 2.97 13.54 -1.86
N LEU A 242 2.20 12.74 -1.09
CA LEU A 242 1.76 13.11 0.25
C LEU A 242 2.96 13.31 1.19
N ASP A 243 3.95 12.41 1.16
CA ASP A 243 5.16 12.54 1.99
C ASP A 243 5.93 13.83 1.68
N PHE A 244 6.10 14.19 0.41
CA PHE A 244 6.72 15.47 0.03
C PHE A 244 5.90 16.67 0.49
N ALA A 245 4.56 16.61 0.39
CA ALA A 245 3.69 17.65 0.94
C ALA A 245 3.90 17.84 2.46
N HIS A 246 4.06 16.76 3.21
CA HIS A 246 4.33 16.80 4.66
C HIS A 246 5.73 17.33 4.99
N ILE A 247 6.75 17.06 4.17
CA ILE A 247 8.07 17.72 4.32
C ILE A 247 7.92 19.24 4.17
N MET A 248 7.20 19.68 3.13
CA MET A 248 6.96 21.10 2.89
C MET A 248 6.15 21.72 4.04
N GLN A 249 5.18 20.98 4.59
CA GLN A 249 4.44 21.39 5.78
C GLN A 249 5.37 21.55 7.00
N GLN A 250 6.30 20.62 7.24
CA GLN A 250 7.26 20.74 8.34
C GLN A 250 8.10 22.02 8.20
N TYR A 251 8.56 22.31 6.99
CA TYR A 251 9.30 23.53 6.72
C TYR A 251 8.45 24.79 6.95
N ARG A 252 7.18 24.83 6.51
CA ARG A 252 6.28 25.95 6.80
C ARG A 252 6.02 26.10 8.30
N ASN A 253 5.84 24.99 9.01
CA ASN A 253 5.56 24.95 10.44
C ASN A 253 6.75 25.43 11.27
N PHE A 254 7.98 25.01 10.96
CA PHE A 254 9.14 25.20 11.86
C PHE A 254 10.35 25.93 11.23
N GLY A 255 10.29 26.24 9.93
CA GLY A 255 11.38 26.91 9.20
C GLY A 255 12.58 26.02 8.92
N ARG A 256 12.44 24.71 9.19
CA ARG A 256 13.48 23.70 9.06
C ARG A 256 12.86 22.35 8.79
N VAL A 257 13.65 21.46 8.21
CA VAL A 257 13.28 20.06 7.98
C VAL A 257 14.21 19.18 8.82
N THR A 258 13.62 18.22 9.51
CA THR A 258 14.33 17.27 10.39
C THR A 258 14.93 16.10 9.62
N ASP A 259 15.97 15.50 10.19
CA ASP A 259 16.58 14.27 9.66
C ASP A 259 15.61 13.08 9.65
N SER A 260 14.71 13.00 10.63
CA SER A 260 13.72 11.94 10.77
C SER A 260 12.76 11.86 9.58
N ILE A 261 12.16 12.98 9.17
CA ILE A 261 11.19 13.00 8.07
C ILE A 261 11.89 12.74 6.74
N LEU A 262 13.09 13.27 6.55
CA LEU A 262 13.87 13.03 5.33
C LEU A 262 14.25 11.55 5.20
N LEU A 263 14.69 10.93 6.28
CA LEU A 263 15.07 9.52 6.28
C LEU A 263 13.88 8.62 5.89
N ILE A 264 12.71 8.85 6.47
CA ILE A 264 11.49 8.08 6.14
C ILE A 264 11.13 8.29 4.67
N THR A 265 10.99 9.55 4.24
CA THR A 265 10.55 9.84 2.88
C THR A 265 11.53 9.29 1.83
N VAL A 266 12.84 9.35 2.07
CA VAL A 266 13.83 8.74 1.17
C VAL A 266 13.66 7.21 1.14
N ALA A 267 13.50 6.56 2.28
CA ALA A 267 13.33 5.11 2.34
C ALA A 267 12.05 4.65 1.62
N GLN A 268 10.93 5.33 1.87
CA GLN A 268 9.64 5.07 1.23
C GLN A 268 9.69 5.37 -0.27
N THR A 269 10.37 6.46 -0.68
CA THR A 269 10.59 6.79 -2.10
C THR A 269 11.39 5.70 -2.80
N ILE A 270 12.49 5.22 -2.21
CA ILE A 270 13.29 4.13 -2.79
C ILE A 270 12.44 2.87 -2.94
N TYR A 271 11.65 2.52 -1.93
CA TYR A 271 10.76 1.36 -1.97
C TYR A 271 9.74 1.47 -3.12
N THR A 272 9.05 2.61 -3.23
CA THR A 272 8.06 2.84 -4.28
C THR A 272 8.70 2.91 -5.67
N PHE A 273 9.84 3.58 -5.81
CA PHE A 273 10.54 3.69 -7.10
C PHE A 273 11.11 2.35 -7.57
N ASP A 274 11.52 1.49 -6.64
CA ASP A 274 11.89 0.12 -6.99
C ASP A 274 10.70 -0.64 -7.58
N ALA A 275 9.51 -0.52 -6.99
CA ALA A 275 8.29 -1.14 -7.52
C ALA A 275 7.91 -0.60 -8.90
N LEU A 276 7.98 0.72 -9.10
CA LEU A 276 7.71 1.37 -10.40
C LEU A 276 8.75 0.97 -11.46
N TYR A 277 10.02 0.82 -11.08
CA TYR A 277 11.07 0.39 -11.99
C TYR A 277 10.93 -1.09 -12.35
N MET A 278 10.55 -1.92 -11.37
CA MET A 278 10.28 -3.35 -11.52
C MET A 278 8.81 -3.64 -11.86
N GLU A 279 8.11 -2.72 -12.53
CA GLU A 279 6.69 -2.81 -12.89
C GLU A 279 6.27 -4.18 -13.48
N PRO A 280 7.04 -4.85 -14.36
CA PRO A 280 6.67 -6.18 -14.87
C PRO A 280 6.51 -7.26 -13.78
N ALA A 281 7.14 -7.11 -12.61
CA ALA A 281 7.03 -8.05 -11.52
C ALA A 281 5.61 -8.07 -10.91
N VAL A 282 4.88 -6.95 -10.96
CA VAL A 282 3.50 -6.84 -10.50
C VAL A 282 2.57 -7.80 -11.25
N LEU A 283 2.82 -8.05 -12.54
CA LEU A 283 2.02 -8.98 -13.35
C LEU A 283 2.09 -10.44 -12.89
N THR A 284 2.89 -10.75 -11.87
CA THR A 284 3.01 -12.08 -11.27
C THR A 284 2.53 -12.15 -9.82
N THR A 285 2.02 -11.04 -9.25
CA THR A 285 1.48 -10.98 -7.88
C THR A 285 0.14 -11.70 -7.80
N ILE A 286 -0.24 -12.10 -6.58
CA ILE A 286 -1.54 -12.74 -6.30
C ILE A 286 -2.69 -11.83 -6.72
N ASP A 287 -2.52 -10.53 -6.47
CA ASP A 287 -3.44 -9.45 -6.75
C ASP A 287 -3.79 -9.44 -8.25
N ILE A 288 -2.81 -9.53 -9.17
CA ILE A 288 -3.07 -9.61 -10.63
C ILE A 288 -3.58 -11.00 -11.06
N ILE A 289 -2.94 -12.08 -10.64
CA ILE A 289 -3.13 -13.39 -11.29
C ILE A 289 -4.23 -14.26 -10.66
N SER A 290 -4.74 -13.89 -9.49
CA SER A 290 -5.66 -14.74 -8.71
C SER A 290 -6.86 -13.98 -8.19
N ASP A 291 -6.64 -12.80 -7.61
CA ASP A 291 -7.69 -12.04 -6.91
C ASP A 291 -8.54 -11.27 -7.91
N GLY A 292 -9.84 -11.13 -7.63
CA GLY A 292 -10.66 -10.23 -8.43
C GLY A 292 -10.35 -8.78 -8.10
N PHE A 293 -10.74 -7.86 -8.98
CA PHE A 293 -10.75 -6.44 -8.61
C PHE A 293 -12.12 -6.09 -8.03
N GLY A 294 -12.17 -5.85 -6.72
CA GLY A 294 -13.38 -5.49 -5.97
C GLY A 294 -13.09 -4.37 -4.97
N PHE A 295 -13.98 -4.18 -3.98
CA PHE A 295 -13.78 -3.16 -2.95
C PHE A 295 -12.44 -3.29 -2.23
N MET A 296 -12.01 -4.53 -1.93
CA MET A 296 -10.77 -4.77 -1.21
C MET A 296 -9.55 -4.12 -1.89
N LEU A 297 -9.31 -4.42 -3.17
CA LEU A 297 -8.17 -3.87 -3.91
C LEU A 297 -8.39 -2.39 -4.22
N SER A 298 -9.59 -2.03 -4.68
CA SER A 298 -9.94 -0.64 -4.99
C SER A 298 -9.74 0.33 -3.80
N PHE A 299 -10.14 -0.08 -2.59
CA PHE A 299 -9.92 0.68 -1.37
C PHE A 299 -8.47 0.59 -0.88
N GLY A 300 -7.87 -0.60 -0.97
CA GLY A 300 -6.46 -0.84 -0.65
C GLY A 300 -5.53 0.12 -1.38
N ASP A 301 -5.70 0.21 -2.71
CA ASP A 301 -4.83 0.98 -3.60
C ASP A 301 -5.04 2.49 -3.45
N LEU A 302 -6.30 2.96 -3.44
CA LEU A 302 -6.59 4.39 -3.58
C LEU A 302 -6.71 5.15 -2.25
N ALA A 303 -7.18 4.49 -1.20
CA ALA A 303 -7.48 5.14 0.08
C ALA A 303 -6.57 4.62 1.19
N TRP A 304 -6.46 3.31 1.35
CA TRP A 304 -5.69 2.74 2.46
C TRP A 304 -4.21 3.04 2.31
N LEU A 305 -3.59 2.65 1.20
CA LEU A 305 -2.15 2.78 0.99
C LEU A 305 -1.67 4.24 1.13
N PRO A 306 -2.11 5.20 0.29
CA PRO A 306 -1.55 6.54 0.32
C PRO A 306 -1.80 7.27 1.64
N PHE A 307 -2.99 7.15 2.23
CA PHE A 307 -3.37 7.95 3.40
C PHE A 307 -3.02 7.31 4.75
N THR A 308 -2.72 6.00 4.80
CA THR A 308 -2.23 5.36 6.03
C THR A 308 -0.71 5.19 6.04
N TYR A 309 -0.06 5.07 4.89
CA TYR A 309 1.40 4.87 4.83
C TYR A 309 2.18 6.18 5.01
N CYS A 310 1.52 7.34 4.81
CA CYS A 310 2.09 8.66 5.08
C CYS A 310 1.88 9.15 6.52
N ILE A 311 1.35 8.33 7.44
CA ILE A 311 1.03 8.79 8.80
C ILE A 311 2.27 9.28 9.55
N GLN A 312 3.42 8.65 9.34
CA GLN A 312 4.66 9.01 10.01
C GLN A 312 5.19 10.36 9.51
N THR A 313 5.13 10.62 8.20
CA THR A 313 5.53 11.93 7.65
C THR A 313 4.54 13.02 8.06
N ARG A 314 3.24 12.73 8.09
CA ARG A 314 2.20 13.64 8.62
C ARG A 314 2.38 13.96 10.10
N TYR A 315 2.73 12.96 10.92
CA TYR A 315 3.06 13.16 12.33
C TYR A 315 4.27 14.09 12.47
N LEU A 316 5.36 13.79 11.76
CA LEU A 316 6.60 14.56 11.85
C LEU A 316 6.44 15.98 11.32
N ALA A 317 5.54 16.22 10.36
CA ALA A 317 5.20 17.57 9.90
C ALA A 317 4.71 18.48 11.02
N ASN A 318 4.14 17.91 12.09
CA ASN A 318 3.58 18.64 13.23
C ASN A 318 4.38 18.46 14.52
N TYR A 319 5.23 17.44 14.62
CA TYR A 319 6.14 17.24 15.74
C TYR A 319 7.54 16.87 15.24
N PRO A 320 8.46 17.84 15.14
CA PRO A 320 9.73 17.68 14.44
C PRO A 320 10.75 16.96 15.33
N VAL A 321 10.84 15.64 15.18
CA VAL A 321 11.83 14.81 15.89
C VAL A 321 13.20 14.94 15.24
N GLU A 322 14.23 15.28 16.02
CA GLU A 322 15.62 15.19 15.59
C GLU A 322 16.27 13.93 16.14
N LEU A 323 16.81 13.09 15.26
CA LEU A 323 17.46 11.84 15.62
C LEU A 323 18.95 12.05 15.92
N GLY A 324 19.61 12.96 15.21
CA GLY A 324 21.04 13.15 15.24
C GLY A 324 21.77 11.86 14.86
N TRP A 325 22.74 11.42 15.67
CA TRP A 325 23.50 10.19 15.42
C TRP A 325 22.63 8.91 15.39
N LYS A 326 21.41 8.94 15.97
CA LYS A 326 20.49 7.80 15.98
C LYS A 326 19.97 7.44 14.58
N VAL A 327 20.09 8.34 13.60
CA VAL A 327 19.84 8.07 12.18
C VAL A 327 20.58 6.81 11.72
N LEU A 328 21.80 6.57 12.22
CA LEU A 328 22.60 5.40 11.86
C LEU A 328 21.91 4.08 12.25
N GLY A 329 21.24 4.05 13.41
CA GLY A 329 20.49 2.87 13.86
C GLY A 329 19.27 2.60 12.98
N VAL A 330 18.51 3.64 12.64
CA VAL A 330 17.35 3.50 11.75
C VAL A 330 17.79 3.11 10.34
N PHE A 331 18.85 3.71 9.82
CA PHE A 331 19.42 3.36 8.53
C PHE A 331 19.91 1.90 8.50
N ALA A 332 20.53 1.42 9.57
CA ALA A 332 20.93 0.02 9.68
C ALA A 332 19.71 -0.92 9.59
N VAL A 333 18.61 -0.61 10.28
CA VAL A 333 17.35 -1.37 10.17
C VAL A 333 16.84 -1.38 8.73
N GLN A 334 16.77 -0.22 8.07
CA GLN A 334 16.34 -0.10 6.68
C GLN A 334 17.24 -0.91 5.73
N ALA A 335 18.55 -0.78 5.88
CA ALA A 335 19.53 -1.44 5.02
C ALA A 335 19.48 -2.96 5.17
N ILE A 336 19.36 -3.47 6.40
CA ILE A 336 19.21 -4.90 6.68
C ILE A 336 17.90 -5.42 6.07
N GLY A 337 16.78 -4.74 6.30
CA GLY A 337 15.48 -5.13 5.74
C GLY A 337 15.50 -5.18 4.21
N TYR A 338 16.00 -4.11 3.58
CA TYR A 338 16.10 -4.04 2.12
C TYR A 338 17.05 -5.10 1.56
N TRP A 339 18.18 -5.35 2.21
CA TRP A 339 19.12 -6.39 1.81
C TRP A 339 18.47 -7.77 1.86
N ILE A 340 17.78 -8.14 2.94
CA ILE A 340 17.06 -9.42 3.05
C ILE A 340 16.00 -9.53 1.94
N PHE A 341 15.16 -8.50 1.79
CA PHE A 341 14.09 -8.48 0.80
C PHE A 341 14.61 -8.64 -0.63
N ARG A 342 15.58 -7.80 -1.01
CA ARG A 342 16.12 -7.77 -2.38
C ARG A 342 16.96 -9.00 -2.69
N SER A 343 17.83 -9.41 -1.77
CA SER A 343 18.70 -10.56 -2.00
C SER A 343 17.91 -11.87 -2.13
N THR A 344 16.85 -12.04 -1.32
CA THR A 344 15.93 -13.19 -1.41
C THR A 344 15.20 -13.24 -2.75
N ASN A 345 14.61 -12.11 -3.18
CA ASN A 345 13.90 -12.02 -4.46
C ASN A 345 14.85 -12.20 -5.65
N ASN A 346 16.03 -11.60 -5.61
CA ASN A 346 17.05 -11.77 -6.65
C ASN A 346 17.53 -13.22 -6.74
N GLN A 347 17.66 -13.93 -5.61
CA GLN A 347 18.00 -15.36 -5.60
C GLN A 347 16.93 -16.18 -6.35
N LYS A 348 15.65 -15.95 -6.05
CA LYS A 348 14.52 -16.60 -6.75
C LYS A 348 14.51 -16.26 -8.24
N ASN A 349 14.61 -14.98 -8.59
CA ASN A 349 14.51 -14.52 -9.97
C ASN A 349 15.66 -15.07 -10.82
N ARG A 350 16.91 -14.95 -10.36
CA ARG A 350 18.08 -15.50 -11.06
C ARG A 350 17.96 -17.01 -11.25
N PHE A 351 17.55 -17.73 -10.21
CA PHE A 351 17.37 -19.18 -10.29
C PHE A 351 16.27 -19.58 -11.29
N ARG A 352 15.15 -18.85 -11.33
CA ARG A 352 14.06 -19.10 -12.30
C ARG A 352 14.46 -18.76 -13.74
N THR A 353 15.27 -17.73 -13.95
CA THR A 353 15.76 -17.34 -15.28
C THR A 353 16.85 -18.29 -15.78
N ASN A 354 17.86 -18.56 -14.97
CA ASN A 354 18.97 -19.44 -15.32
C ASN A 354 19.48 -20.19 -14.08
N PRO A 355 19.01 -21.44 -13.87
CA PRO A 355 19.48 -22.28 -12.76
C PRO A 355 21.00 -22.57 -12.80
N ASN A 356 21.65 -22.43 -13.96
CA ASN A 356 23.08 -22.69 -14.14
C ASN A 356 23.95 -21.44 -13.89
N ASP A 357 23.37 -20.28 -13.57
CA ASP A 357 24.14 -19.08 -13.24
C ASP A 357 25.05 -19.37 -12.02
N PRO A 358 26.36 -19.06 -12.08
CA PRO A 358 27.32 -19.40 -11.02
C PRO A 358 26.89 -18.93 -9.62
N ARG A 359 26.12 -17.83 -9.54
CA ARG A 359 25.66 -17.23 -8.28
C ARG A 359 24.53 -18.02 -7.61
N VAL A 360 23.84 -18.91 -8.33
CA VAL A 360 22.70 -19.69 -7.82
C VAL A 360 22.80 -21.18 -8.13
N LYS A 361 23.78 -21.63 -8.93
CA LYS A 361 23.98 -23.05 -9.28
C LYS A 361 24.18 -23.97 -8.07
N HIS A 362 24.71 -23.45 -6.97
CA HIS A 362 24.90 -24.19 -5.72
C HIS A 362 23.60 -24.44 -4.95
N LEU A 363 22.48 -23.82 -5.35
CA LEU A 363 21.21 -23.97 -4.65
C LEU A 363 20.58 -25.34 -4.92
N LYS A 364 20.21 -26.01 -3.83
CA LYS A 364 19.39 -27.22 -3.81
C LYS A 364 17.93 -26.87 -4.05
N TYR A 365 17.20 -27.77 -4.71
CA TYR A 365 15.78 -27.60 -5.02
C TYR A 365 15.04 -28.94 -5.11
N ILE A 366 13.71 -28.90 -4.98
CA ILE A 366 12.80 -29.98 -5.35
C ILE A 366 12.31 -29.72 -6.77
N GLN A 367 12.45 -30.72 -7.64
CA GLN A 367 11.78 -30.72 -8.94
C GLN A 367 10.35 -31.21 -8.74
N THR A 368 9.36 -30.37 -9.01
CA THR A 368 7.95 -30.71 -8.79
C THR A 368 7.38 -31.52 -9.95
N GLU A 369 6.31 -32.28 -9.70
CA GLU A 369 5.56 -33.02 -10.74
C GLU A 369 5.01 -32.08 -11.81
N SER A 370 4.68 -30.84 -11.45
CA SER A 370 4.25 -29.78 -12.37
C SER A 370 5.37 -29.16 -13.20
N GLY A 371 6.60 -29.66 -13.11
CA GLY A 371 7.77 -29.17 -13.85
C GLY A 371 8.43 -27.93 -13.26
N SER A 372 7.87 -27.35 -12.20
CA SER A 372 8.48 -26.21 -11.49
C SER A 372 9.61 -26.66 -10.55
N LYS A 373 10.38 -25.69 -10.06
CA LYS A 373 11.46 -25.92 -9.08
C LYS A 373 11.21 -25.13 -7.81
N LEU A 374 11.31 -25.78 -6.65
CA LEU A 374 11.20 -25.16 -5.32
C LEU A 374 12.57 -25.15 -4.64
N ILE A 375 13.13 -23.97 -4.37
CA ILE A 375 14.49 -23.82 -3.80
C ILE A 375 14.47 -24.17 -2.32
N THR A 376 15.31 -25.11 -1.87
CA THR A 376 15.37 -25.63 -0.48
C THR A 376 16.63 -25.24 0.29
N SER A 377 17.38 -24.26 -0.21
CA SER A 377 18.65 -23.81 0.40
C SER A 377 18.84 -22.30 0.20
N GLY A 378 19.85 -21.70 0.84
CA GLY A 378 20.02 -20.26 0.84
C GLY A 378 18.89 -19.57 1.62
N TRP A 379 18.40 -18.43 1.11
CA TRP A 379 17.31 -17.68 1.74
C TRP A 379 16.04 -18.51 1.85
N TRP A 380 15.65 -19.16 0.75
CA TRP A 380 14.45 -20.00 0.66
C TRP A 380 14.59 -21.32 1.43
N GLY A 381 15.80 -21.70 1.83
CA GLY A 381 16.03 -22.81 2.76
C GLY A 381 15.92 -22.43 4.24
N MET A 382 15.97 -21.14 4.56
CA MET A 382 15.93 -20.64 5.94
C MET A 382 14.50 -20.43 6.43
N ALA A 383 13.66 -19.82 5.60
CA ALA A 383 12.22 -19.75 5.76
C ALA A 383 11.53 -19.62 4.40
N ARG A 384 10.29 -20.13 4.29
CA ARG A 384 9.56 -20.18 3.02
C ARG A 384 9.20 -18.79 2.47
N HIS A 385 9.10 -17.79 3.33
CA HIS A 385 8.80 -16.40 3.03
C HIS A 385 9.77 -15.43 3.73
N ILE A 386 11.07 -15.72 3.70
CA ILE A 386 12.07 -14.86 4.33
C ILE A 386 12.13 -13.43 3.73
N ASN A 387 11.67 -13.26 2.49
CA ASN A 387 11.47 -11.94 1.91
C ASN A 387 10.46 -11.10 2.70
N TYR A 388 9.42 -11.71 3.27
CA TYR A 388 8.46 -11.01 4.13
C TYR A 388 9.07 -10.56 5.44
N LEU A 389 10.07 -11.28 5.98
CA LEU A 389 10.84 -10.79 7.12
C LEU A 389 11.61 -9.52 6.76
N GLY A 390 12.27 -9.50 5.60
CA GLY A 390 12.96 -8.30 5.12
C GLY A 390 12.02 -7.10 4.97
N ASP A 391 10.82 -7.34 4.42
CA ASP A 391 9.77 -6.34 4.28
C ASP A 391 9.27 -5.82 5.63
N TRP A 392 9.03 -6.73 6.57
CA TRP A 392 8.61 -6.36 7.91
C TRP A 392 9.70 -5.57 8.65
N VAL A 393 10.98 -5.95 8.54
CA VAL A 393 12.09 -5.19 9.13
C VAL A 393 12.16 -3.77 8.57
N MET A 394 11.93 -3.57 7.26
CA MET A 394 11.84 -2.21 6.68
C MET A 394 10.67 -1.40 7.26
N SER A 395 9.56 -2.04 7.64
CA SER A 395 8.44 -1.32 8.28
C SER A 395 8.83 -0.66 9.61
N TRP A 396 9.80 -1.23 10.34
CA TRP A 396 10.30 -0.64 11.58
C TRP A 396 11.04 0.68 11.31
N SER A 397 11.85 0.76 10.25
CA SER A 397 12.57 1.99 9.91
C SER A 397 11.65 3.12 9.46
N TYR A 398 10.41 2.84 9.07
CA TYR A 398 9.41 3.88 8.82
C TYR A 398 8.82 4.44 10.12
N CYS A 399 8.69 3.62 11.17
CA CYS A 399 8.08 4.02 12.44
C CYS A 399 9.09 4.62 13.43
N LEU A 400 10.28 4.03 13.54
CA LEU A 400 11.32 4.40 14.51
C LEU A 400 11.70 5.90 14.51
N PRO A 401 11.71 6.62 13.37
CA PRO A 401 12.01 8.05 13.36
C PRO A 401 10.97 8.92 14.08
N THR A 402 9.78 8.39 14.36
CA THR A 402 8.77 9.06 15.19
C THR A 402 9.05 8.93 16.70
N ALA A 403 10.07 8.16 17.08
CA ALA A 403 10.51 7.92 18.46
C ALA A 403 9.36 7.46 19.39
N VAL A 404 9.36 7.92 20.64
CA VAL A 404 8.25 7.74 21.58
C VAL A 404 7.20 8.82 21.27
N SER A 405 6.44 8.58 20.21
CA SER A 405 5.55 9.57 19.60
C SER A 405 4.38 9.94 20.51
N GLY A 406 3.92 11.17 20.36
CA GLY A 406 2.92 11.78 21.22
C GLY A 406 3.15 13.29 21.33
N TYR A 407 2.16 14.11 20.96
CA TYR A 407 2.23 15.56 21.18
C TYR A 407 0.86 16.17 21.41
N LEU A 408 0.85 17.31 22.08
CA LEU A 408 -0.27 18.24 22.18
C LEU A 408 0.09 19.56 21.48
N VAL A 409 -0.92 20.24 20.98
CA VAL A 409 -0.83 21.58 20.38
C VAL A 409 -1.48 22.57 21.33
N ASP A 410 -0.79 23.66 21.66
CA ASP A 410 -1.32 24.71 22.54
C ASP A 410 -0.83 26.11 22.09
N TYR A 411 -1.41 27.14 22.71
CA TYR A 411 -1.13 28.55 22.42
C TYR A 411 -0.63 29.25 23.68
N SER A 412 0.51 29.94 23.56
CA SER A 412 1.16 30.65 24.67
C SER A 412 0.37 31.86 25.18
N LEU A 413 -0.71 32.24 24.49
CA LEU A 413 -1.55 33.40 24.79
C LEU A 413 -2.86 33.04 25.51
N ASN A 414 -3.12 31.76 25.79
CA ASN A 414 -4.32 31.35 26.51
C ASN A 414 -4.21 31.76 28.00
N HIS A 415 -5.24 32.43 28.54
CA HIS A 415 -5.31 32.79 29.96
C HIS A 415 -5.85 31.61 30.81
N PRO A 416 -5.28 31.35 32.01
CA PRO A 416 -4.13 32.04 32.61
C PRO A 416 -2.81 31.71 31.89
N VAL A 417 -1.98 32.75 31.68
CA VAL A 417 -0.69 32.63 30.98
C VAL A 417 0.21 31.66 31.75
N SER A 418 0.27 30.43 31.26
CA SER A 418 1.13 29.40 31.81
C SER A 418 2.43 29.39 30.99
N PRO A 419 3.61 29.32 31.63
CA PRO A 419 4.86 29.22 30.89
C PRO A 419 4.85 27.97 30.02
N ALA A 420 5.33 28.10 28.78
CA ALA A 420 5.44 26.96 27.88
C ALA A 420 6.36 25.88 28.50
N PRO A 421 6.06 24.59 28.30
CA PRO A 421 6.93 23.50 28.72
C PRO A 421 8.36 23.64 28.18
N ALA A 422 9.35 23.13 28.92
CA ALA A 422 10.76 23.23 28.53
C ALA A 422 11.08 22.50 27.21
N ASP A 423 10.27 21.51 26.84
CA ASP A 423 10.34 20.74 25.60
C ASP A 423 9.35 21.21 24.51
N ALA A 424 8.81 22.42 24.67
CA ALA A 424 7.95 23.05 23.66
C ALA A 424 8.72 23.45 22.41
N ILE A 425 8.13 23.18 21.25
CA ILE A 425 8.64 23.54 19.94
C ILE A 425 7.64 24.50 19.29
N PHE A 426 8.07 25.72 19.03
CA PHE A 426 7.22 26.78 18.51
C PHE A 426 7.06 26.68 16.99
N PHE A 427 5.83 26.91 16.52
CA PHE A 427 5.57 27.11 15.11
C PHE A 427 6.04 28.50 14.70
N ASN A 428 6.51 28.64 13.46
CA ASN A 428 6.79 29.92 12.84
C ASN A 428 5.53 30.77 12.72
N LYS A 429 4.41 30.14 12.35
CA LYS A 429 3.10 30.77 12.19
C LYS A 429 1.97 29.79 12.54
N PRO A 430 0.88 30.23 13.19
CA PRO A 430 0.69 31.57 13.79
C PRO A 430 1.54 31.77 15.06
N TYR A 431 1.81 33.02 15.42
CA TYR A 431 2.64 33.35 16.59
C TYR A 431 2.03 32.81 17.88
N GLY A 432 2.87 32.21 18.72
CA GLY A 432 2.45 31.64 20.01
C GLY A 432 1.86 30.23 19.94
N LYS A 433 1.68 29.63 18.75
CA LYS A 433 1.35 28.20 18.62
C LYS A 433 2.61 27.36 18.87
N TYR A 434 2.51 26.33 19.71
CA TYR A 434 3.61 25.39 19.97
C TYR A 434 3.11 23.95 20.13
N VAL A 435 4.01 22.99 19.94
CA VAL A 435 3.79 21.57 20.26
C VAL A 435 4.71 21.11 21.37
N TYR A 436 4.23 20.17 22.18
CA TYR A 436 5.03 19.53 23.23
C TYR A 436 4.49 18.12 23.51
N PRO A 437 5.31 17.17 24.02
CA PRO A 437 4.88 15.80 24.28
C PRO A 437 3.75 15.69 25.32
N GLY A 438 3.92 16.36 26.46
CA GLY A 438 2.96 16.35 27.56
C GLY A 438 2.48 14.94 27.96
N PRO A 439 1.21 14.79 28.37
CA PRO A 439 0.62 13.48 28.66
C PRO A 439 0.41 12.60 27.41
N ALA A 440 0.53 13.17 26.20
CA ALA A 440 0.40 12.41 24.96
C ALA A 440 1.62 11.54 24.66
N LYS A 441 2.77 11.81 25.29
CA LYS A 441 4.04 11.08 25.07
C LYS A 441 3.86 9.57 25.18
N GLY A 442 4.21 8.85 24.12
CA GLY A 442 4.06 7.39 24.01
C GLY A 442 2.69 6.93 23.50
N TYR A 443 1.63 7.71 23.70
CA TYR A 443 0.30 7.38 23.17
C TYR A 443 0.19 7.62 21.66
N GLY A 444 1.01 8.53 21.10
CA GLY A 444 1.11 8.73 19.65
C GLY A 444 1.58 7.48 18.90
N MET A 445 2.21 6.52 19.59
CA MET A 445 2.70 5.28 18.96
C MET A 445 1.58 4.43 18.41
N VAL A 446 0.36 4.55 18.97
CA VAL A 446 -0.84 3.88 18.44
C VAL A 446 -1.08 4.25 16.98
N PHE A 447 -0.71 5.46 16.56
CA PHE A 447 -0.84 5.94 15.18
C PHE A 447 0.42 5.64 14.37
N THR A 448 1.59 6.08 14.85
CA THR A 448 2.81 6.01 14.04
C THR A 448 3.37 4.59 13.88
N TYR A 449 3.08 3.68 14.82
CA TYR A 449 3.45 2.26 14.75
C TYR A 449 2.29 1.37 14.30
N PHE A 450 1.10 1.94 14.05
CA PHE A 450 -0.02 1.21 13.46
C PHE A 450 0.40 0.45 12.19
N PHE A 451 1.13 1.14 11.31
CA PHE A 451 1.65 0.58 10.06
C PHE A 451 2.42 -0.72 10.29
N MET A 452 3.36 -0.75 11.22
CA MET A 452 4.19 -1.91 11.51
C MET A 452 3.36 -3.12 11.99
N VAL A 453 2.35 -2.87 12.84
CA VAL A 453 1.45 -3.92 13.35
C VAL A 453 0.52 -4.41 12.25
N TYR A 454 -0.11 -3.49 11.52
CA TYR A 454 -0.95 -3.79 10.36
C TYR A 454 -0.17 -4.62 9.33
N PHE A 455 1.06 -4.21 9.01
CA PHE A 455 1.87 -4.87 8.00
C PHE A 455 2.28 -6.28 8.42
N ALA A 456 2.55 -6.50 9.72
CA ALA A 456 2.76 -7.85 10.25
C ALA A 456 1.53 -8.75 10.03
N VAL A 457 0.33 -8.25 10.35
CA VAL A 457 -0.93 -8.97 10.14
C VAL A 457 -1.16 -9.25 8.65
N LEU A 458 -0.91 -8.27 7.79
CA LEU A 458 -0.99 -8.41 6.33
C LEU A 458 -0.05 -9.50 5.81
N LEU A 459 1.22 -9.49 6.23
CA LEU A 459 2.22 -10.47 5.79
C LEU A 459 1.90 -11.88 6.27
N ILE A 460 1.41 -12.04 7.51
CA ILE A 460 0.94 -13.34 8.02
C ILE A 460 -0.26 -13.83 7.23
N HIS A 461 -1.23 -12.96 6.95
CA HIS A 461 -2.40 -13.33 6.14
C HIS A 461 -1.99 -13.71 4.71
N ARG A 462 -1.09 -12.92 4.10
CA ARG A 462 -0.57 -13.15 2.75
C ARG A 462 0.21 -14.46 2.65
N GLU A 463 1.05 -14.75 3.64
CA GLU A 463 1.77 -16.02 3.73
C GLU A 463 0.81 -17.21 3.75
N ARG A 464 -0.22 -17.18 4.61
CA ARG A 464 -1.20 -18.27 4.70
C ARG A 464 -1.93 -18.51 3.39
N ARG A 465 -2.25 -17.45 2.63
CA ARG A 465 -2.87 -17.55 1.31
C ARG A 465 -1.92 -18.16 0.28
N ASP A 466 -0.65 -17.74 0.29
CA ASP A 466 0.35 -18.29 -0.65
C ASP A 466 0.68 -19.76 -0.33
N GLU A 467 0.73 -20.14 0.95
CA GLU A 467 0.84 -21.54 1.39
C GLU A 467 -0.32 -22.38 0.86
N GLU A 468 -1.56 -21.92 1.00
CA GLU A 468 -2.73 -22.64 0.52
C GLU A 468 -2.70 -22.82 -0.99
N LYS A 469 -2.31 -21.77 -1.72
CA LYS A 469 -2.14 -21.80 -3.17
C LYS A 469 -1.03 -22.77 -3.59
N CYS A 470 0.12 -22.73 -2.93
CA CYS A 470 1.25 -23.61 -3.20
C CYS A 470 0.90 -25.07 -2.88
N ARG A 471 0.16 -25.33 -1.79
CA ARG A 471 -0.36 -26.65 -1.44
C ARG A 471 -1.28 -27.20 -2.52
N ARG A 472 -2.24 -26.40 -3.01
CA ARG A 472 -3.14 -26.80 -4.11
C ARG A 472 -2.39 -27.07 -5.42
N LYS A 473 -1.35 -26.29 -5.71
CA LYS A 473 -0.58 -26.38 -6.96
C LYS A 473 0.43 -27.53 -6.97
N TYR A 474 1.17 -27.70 -5.88
CA TYR A 474 2.32 -28.62 -5.81
C TYR A 474 2.03 -29.89 -5.00
N GLY A 475 0.93 -29.96 -4.26
CA GLY A 475 0.49 -31.18 -3.57
C GLY A 475 1.58 -31.77 -2.66
N LYS A 476 1.95 -33.02 -2.91
CA LYS A 476 2.96 -33.75 -2.10
C LYS A 476 4.35 -33.09 -2.13
N ASP A 477 4.71 -32.45 -3.24
CA ASP A 477 5.99 -31.73 -3.32
C ASP A 477 6.02 -30.53 -2.37
N TRP A 478 4.86 -29.90 -2.13
CA TRP A 478 4.76 -28.82 -1.14
C TRP A 478 4.90 -29.33 0.28
N GLU A 479 4.28 -30.46 0.62
CA GLU A 479 4.41 -31.07 1.93
C GLU A 479 5.88 -31.43 2.22
N LYS A 480 6.57 -32.04 1.25
CA LYS A 480 8.00 -32.29 1.33
C LYS A 480 8.82 -31.00 1.48
N TYR A 481 8.45 -29.94 0.77
CA TYR A 481 9.09 -28.63 0.92
C TYR A 481 8.93 -28.07 2.34
N ARG A 482 7.74 -28.20 2.92
CA ARG A 482 7.44 -27.77 4.30
C ARG A 482 8.19 -28.59 5.35
N GLU A 483 8.43 -29.87 5.11
CA GLU A 483 9.27 -30.70 5.98
C GLU A 483 10.74 -30.23 5.99
N LEU A 484 11.27 -29.85 4.82
CA LEU A 484 12.65 -29.39 4.68
C LEU A 484 12.86 -27.96 5.21
N VAL A 485 11.87 -27.10 5.01
CA VAL A 485 11.92 -25.68 5.39
C VAL A 485 10.69 -25.41 6.27
N PRO A 486 10.72 -25.72 7.58
CA PRO A 486 9.53 -25.68 8.44
C PRO A 486 9.05 -24.25 8.75
N TRP A 487 9.96 -23.29 8.79
CA TRP A 487 9.68 -21.89 9.14
C TRP A 487 9.01 -21.13 8.00
N ARG A 488 8.01 -20.33 8.35
CA ARG A 488 7.21 -19.53 7.41
C ARG A 488 7.89 -18.21 7.09
N ILE A 489 8.07 -17.35 8.08
CA ILE A 489 8.59 -15.99 7.91
C ILE A 489 9.82 -15.78 8.78
N ILE A 490 9.73 -16.10 10.07
CA ILE A 490 10.78 -15.84 11.05
C ILE A 490 11.46 -17.17 11.37
N PRO A 491 12.71 -17.38 10.91
CA PRO A 491 13.43 -18.61 11.19
C PRO A 491 13.47 -18.88 12.69
N TYR A 492 13.23 -20.13 13.07
CA TYR A 492 13.23 -20.61 14.46
C TYR A 492 12.11 -20.08 15.37
N ILE A 493 11.15 -19.31 14.84
CA ILE A 493 10.03 -18.74 15.61
C ILE A 493 8.68 -19.07 14.95
N TYR A 494 8.50 -18.75 13.67
CA TYR A 494 7.24 -18.90 12.91
C TYR A 494 7.52 -19.27 11.46
#